data_AF-X0S9Q6-F1
#
_entry.id   AF-X0S9Q6-F1
#
_cell.length_a   1.000
_cell.length_b   1.000
_cell.length_c   1.000
_cell.angle_alpha   90.00
_cell.angle_beta   90.00
_cell.angle_gamma   90.00
#
_symmetry.space_group_name_H-M   'P 1'
#
loop_
_entity.id
_entity.type
_entity.pdbx_description
1 polymer ?
#
loop_
_entity_poly.entity_id
_entity_poly.type
_entity_poly.pdbx_seq_one_letter_code
_entity_poly.pdbx_strand_id
1 'polypeptide(L)'
;QNAAKLAASDKDRDEHQRIVDRISEELRGITVPDTIQGHDLMGLERLETVWQLASSMSAELESTVEIVDVFKSLFPSTAVTGDPKARAMEAIATLECRDRGIYAGAIGFMAPTDGGRPDASFSVAIRTVTVDSEEGIGEYGVGAGITDTSVSRGEYEEAQSKTRFLVQRRPEMSLFETIRWEDDHGFWWLDRHLRRIGDSSAYFGFRFDEGSVHDALEEAVNGMNGAHAVRLEVDRLGRVVVEVDVVNLGPARWWPNPGQDPVTCAIDPTAISSTSIYRFHKTTARRPYNDRARAHDDVEDVLMVNERGELTEATTYNVAVQCAGAWITPPLASGCLPGVLRQVLIDEGALVEEVITVDDLEGADSLGLLSSVRGWKSARLIRQ
;
A
#
# COMPACT_ATOMS: atom_id res chain seq x y z
N GLN A 1 1.77 9.13 10.43
CA GLN A 1 2.26 10.51 10.18
C GLN A 1 2.54 10.69 8.69
N ASN A 2 2.44 11.92 8.16
CA ASN A 2 2.88 12.23 6.79
C ASN A 2 4.41 12.25 6.72
N ALA A 3 5.00 11.68 5.65
CA ALA A 3 6.46 11.64 5.44
C ALA A 3 7.12 13.02 5.61
N ALA A 4 6.53 14.07 5.03
CA ALA A 4 7.04 15.44 5.12
C ALA A 4 7.04 16.00 6.55
N LYS A 5 6.09 15.60 7.40
CA LYS A 5 6.05 16.03 8.81
C LYS A 5 7.13 15.33 9.62
N LEU A 6 7.40 14.06 9.35
CA LEU A 6 8.44 13.29 10.04
C LEU A 6 9.84 13.77 9.64
N ALA A 7 10.07 14.02 8.34
CA ALA A 7 11.35 14.52 7.85
C ALA A 7 11.73 15.89 8.45
N ALA A 8 10.73 16.74 8.71
CA ALA A 8 10.91 18.09 9.24
C ALA A 8 10.85 18.16 10.78
N SER A 9 10.71 17.03 11.47
CA SER A 9 10.57 17.00 12.92
C SER A 9 11.95 16.97 13.59
N ASP A 10 12.36 18.10 14.16
CA ASP A 10 13.63 18.19 14.91
C ASP A 10 13.62 17.23 16.11
N LYS A 11 12.46 17.06 16.78
CA LYS A 11 12.29 16.09 17.87
C LYS A 11 12.63 14.66 17.43
N ASP A 12 12.01 14.19 16.35
CA ASP A 12 12.19 12.81 15.89
C ASP A 12 13.62 12.56 15.40
N ARG A 13 14.27 13.57 14.80
CA ARG A 13 15.67 13.49 14.37
C ARG A 13 16.65 13.46 15.54
N ASP A 14 16.41 14.28 16.56
CA ASP A 14 17.23 14.31 17.78
C ASP A 14 17.10 12.99 18.55
N GLU A 15 15.89 12.45 18.69
CA GLU A 15 15.66 11.14 19.29
C GLU A 15 16.36 10.03 18.49
N HIS A 16 16.24 10.04 17.16
CA HIS A 16 16.89 9.06 16.29
C HIS A 16 18.43 9.13 16.38
N GLN A 17 19.01 10.33 16.39
CA GLN A 17 20.47 10.51 16.52
C GLN A 17 20.99 9.94 17.84
N ARG A 18 20.29 10.18 18.96
CA ARG A 18 20.66 9.62 20.26
C ARG A 18 20.70 8.09 20.23
N ILE A 19 19.76 7.46 19.55
CA ILE A 19 19.76 5.99 19.38
C ILE A 19 20.93 5.52 18.52
N VAL A 20 21.23 6.20 17.41
CA VAL A 20 22.38 5.88 16.56
C VAL A 20 23.70 5.98 17.33
N ASP A 21 23.88 7.06 18.08
CA ASP A 21 25.07 7.28 18.91
C ASP A 21 25.21 6.19 19.96
N ARG A 22 24.10 5.79 20.58
CA ARG A 22 24.09 4.79 21.63
C ARG A 22 24.37 3.39 21.13
N ILE A 23 23.79 2.99 20.00
CA ILE A 23 24.11 1.72 19.35
C ILE A 23 25.60 1.70 18.93
N SER A 24 26.13 2.83 18.45
CA SER A 24 27.56 2.96 18.14
C SER A 24 28.43 2.73 19.39
N GLU A 25 28.03 3.25 20.55
CA GLU A 25 28.72 3.02 21.81
C GLU A 25 28.66 1.55 22.26
N GLU A 26 27.51 0.88 22.10
CA GLU A 26 27.35 -0.55 22.40
C GLU A 26 28.20 -1.45 21.48
N LEU A 27 28.36 -1.06 20.22
CA LEU A 27 29.21 -1.78 19.27
C LEU A 27 30.69 -1.68 19.61
N ARG A 28 31.18 -0.54 20.14
CA ARG A 28 32.61 -0.34 20.46
C ARG A 28 33.20 -1.41 21.38
N GLY A 29 32.41 -2.02 22.25
CA GLY A 29 32.87 -3.06 23.17
C GLY A 29 33.12 -4.42 22.52
N ILE A 30 32.66 -4.63 21.27
CA ILE A 30 32.69 -5.93 20.58
C ILE A 30 33.24 -5.84 19.13
N THR A 31 33.63 -4.65 18.69
CA THR A 31 34.13 -4.40 17.32
C THR A 31 35.57 -3.93 17.32
N VAL A 32 36.29 -4.23 16.25
CA VAL A 32 37.63 -3.68 15.99
C VAL A 32 37.53 -2.13 15.97
N PRO A 33 38.43 -1.41 16.68
CA PRO A 33 38.45 0.04 16.68
C PRO A 33 38.45 0.63 15.27
N ASP A 34 37.75 1.75 15.09
CA ASP A 34 37.66 2.51 13.83
C ASP A 34 37.00 1.78 12.63
N THR A 35 36.32 0.65 12.86
CA THR A 35 35.57 -0.07 11.80
C THR A 35 34.08 0.25 11.74
N ILE A 36 33.54 0.96 12.75
CA ILE A 36 32.12 1.33 12.79
C ILE A 36 31.85 2.43 11.76
N GLN A 37 30.98 2.13 10.79
CA GLN A 37 30.58 3.01 9.72
C GLN A 37 29.06 3.13 9.66
N GLY A 38 28.54 4.35 9.58
CA GLY A 38 27.14 4.64 9.35
C GLY A 38 26.83 4.82 7.86
N HIS A 39 25.73 4.21 7.42
CA HIS A 39 25.19 4.27 6.06
C HIS A 39 23.74 4.73 6.13
N ASP A 40 23.28 5.48 5.12
CA ASP A 40 21.87 5.91 4.98
C ASP A 40 21.27 6.50 6.27
N LEU A 41 22.00 7.41 6.91
CA LEU A 41 21.59 8.01 8.17
C LEU A 41 20.32 8.86 8.00
N MET A 42 19.35 8.63 8.88
CA MET A 42 18.03 9.27 8.93
C MET A 42 17.23 9.17 7.60
N GLY A 43 17.36 8.05 6.88
CA GLY A 43 16.51 7.77 5.73
C GLY A 43 15.04 7.62 6.13
N LEU A 44 14.11 8.08 5.29
CA LEU A 44 12.68 7.85 5.48
C LEU A 44 12.28 6.50 4.93
N GLU A 45 11.80 5.62 5.79
CA GLU A 45 11.27 4.32 5.42
C GLU A 45 9.75 4.28 5.57
N ARG A 46 9.08 3.70 4.59
CA ARG A 46 7.63 3.53 4.60
C ARG A 46 7.26 2.13 5.06
N LEU A 47 6.57 2.04 6.19
CA LEU A 47 5.90 0.82 6.63
C LEU A 47 4.41 0.85 6.28
N GLU A 48 3.74 -0.30 6.44
CA GLU A 48 2.34 -0.51 6.05
C GLU A 48 1.34 0.45 6.73
N THR A 49 1.69 1.02 7.88
CA THR A 49 0.82 1.92 8.67
C THR A 49 1.47 3.25 9.05
N VAL A 50 2.80 3.36 8.96
CA VAL A 50 3.57 4.50 9.47
C VAL A 50 4.81 4.76 8.61
N TRP A 51 5.30 5.99 8.63
CA TRP A 51 6.67 6.31 8.19
C TRP A 51 7.58 6.27 9.42
N GLN A 52 8.83 5.88 9.22
CA GLN A 52 9.85 5.90 10.27
C GLN A 52 11.18 6.41 9.71
N LEU A 53 12.03 6.93 10.60
CA LEU A 53 13.44 7.18 10.28
C LEU A 53 14.20 5.86 10.45
N ALA A 54 15.09 5.58 9.51
CA ALA A 54 15.94 4.41 9.49
C ALA A 54 17.41 4.83 9.32
N SER A 55 18.32 4.06 9.89
CA SER A 55 19.77 4.25 9.72
C SER A 55 20.45 2.90 9.77
N SER A 56 21.44 2.73 8.92
CA SER A 56 22.20 1.49 8.80
C SER A 56 23.60 1.69 9.35
N MET A 57 24.17 0.68 9.98
CA MET A 57 25.56 0.71 10.45
C MET A 57 26.22 -0.64 10.20
N SER A 58 27.52 -0.62 9.92
CA SER A 58 28.36 -1.81 9.75
C SER A 58 29.64 -1.68 10.58
N ALA A 59 30.14 -2.79 11.10
CA ALA A 59 31.40 -2.84 11.81
C ALA A 59 32.01 -4.25 11.72
N GLU A 60 33.32 -4.37 11.93
CA GLU A 60 34.00 -5.66 12.01
C GLU A 60 34.09 -6.11 13.46
N LEU A 61 33.62 -7.33 13.76
CA LEU A 61 33.71 -7.90 15.11
C LEU A 61 35.15 -8.27 15.45
N GLU A 62 35.53 -8.15 16.72
CA GLU A 62 36.81 -8.69 17.19
C GLU A 62 36.88 -10.22 17.01
N SER A 63 38.09 -10.75 16.84
CA SER A 63 38.30 -12.19 16.60
C SER A 63 37.89 -13.07 17.78
N THR A 64 37.89 -12.52 18.99
CA THR A 64 37.53 -13.17 20.26
C THR A 64 36.03 -13.13 20.58
N VAL A 65 35.25 -12.32 19.86
CA VAL A 65 33.82 -12.11 20.14
C VAL A 65 32.99 -13.25 19.61
N GLU A 66 32.21 -13.85 20.52
CA GLU A 66 31.22 -14.87 20.20
C GLU A 66 29.84 -14.24 20.01
N ILE A 67 28.93 -14.98 19.37
CA ILE A 67 27.56 -14.49 19.09
C ILE A 67 26.79 -14.12 20.37
N VAL A 68 27.08 -14.79 21.50
CA VAL A 68 26.46 -14.50 22.80
C VAL A 68 26.85 -13.10 23.30
N ASP A 69 28.07 -12.65 23.01
CA ASP A 69 28.54 -11.32 23.41
C ASP A 69 27.84 -10.22 22.58
N VAL A 70 27.57 -10.51 21.30
CA VAL A 70 26.75 -9.65 20.44
C VAL A 70 25.35 -9.47 21.05
N PHE A 71 24.71 -10.57 21.47
CA PHE A 71 23.40 -10.50 22.11
C PHE A 71 23.41 -9.73 23.43
N LYS A 72 24.40 -9.96 24.29
CA LYS A 72 24.55 -9.24 25.56
C LYS A 72 24.74 -7.74 25.38
N SER A 73 25.45 -7.35 24.32
CA SER A 73 25.67 -5.93 24.01
C SER A 73 24.40 -5.27 23.46
N LEU A 74 23.86 -5.83 22.37
CA LEU A 74 22.81 -5.17 21.57
C LEU A 74 21.38 -5.39 22.08
N PHE A 75 21.14 -6.43 22.89
CA PHE A 75 19.81 -6.76 23.38
C PHE A 75 19.72 -6.71 24.92
N PRO A 76 18.55 -6.35 25.49
CA PRO A 76 17.44 -5.68 24.81
C PRO A 76 17.88 -4.31 24.25
N SER A 77 17.27 -3.89 23.14
CA SER A 77 17.72 -2.66 22.46
C SER A 77 17.48 -1.42 23.31
N THR A 78 18.46 -0.50 23.34
CA THR A 78 18.34 0.79 24.03
C THR A 78 17.23 1.67 23.45
N ALA A 79 16.89 1.47 22.17
CA ALA A 79 15.74 2.13 21.53
C ALA A 79 14.38 1.78 22.18
N VAL A 80 14.30 0.69 22.93
CA VAL A 80 13.07 0.22 23.57
C VAL A 80 13.13 0.31 25.09
N THR A 81 14.33 0.14 25.65
CA THR A 81 14.52 0.10 27.10
C THR A 81 14.74 1.49 27.70
N GLY A 82 15.37 2.41 26.97
CA GLY A 82 15.69 3.77 27.43
C GLY A 82 17.18 3.95 27.78
N ASP A 83 17.60 5.20 27.88
CA ASP A 83 18.99 5.59 28.12
C ASP A 83 19.11 6.41 29.42
N PRO A 84 20.03 6.08 30.35
CA PRO A 84 20.98 4.95 30.34
C PRO A 84 20.32 3.57 30.55
N LYS A 85 20.67 2.60 29.68
CA LYS A 85 20.09 1.23 29.65
C LYS A 85 20.06 0.54 31.01
N ALA A 86 21.14 0.59 31.79
CA ALA A 86 21.20 -0.06 33.10
C ALA A 86 20.15 0.49 34.08
N ARG A 87 20.05 1.82 34.20
CA ARG A 87 19.06 2.49 35.06
C ARG A 87 17.64 2.29 34.56
N ALA A 88 17.46 2.31 33.25
CA ALA A 88 16.15 2.10 32.66
C ALA A 88 15.66 0.66 32.93
N MET A 89 16.53 -0.34 32.80
CA MET A 89 16.22 -1.73 33.15
C MET A 89 15.92 -1.93 34.64
N GLU A 90 16.65 -1.25 35.56
CA GLU A 90 16.33 -1.25 36.99
C GLU A 90 14.95 -0.64 37.28
N ALA A 91 14.63 0.48 36.63
CA ALA A 91 13.33 1.13 36.77
C ALA A 91 12.20 0.24 36.23
N ILE A 92 12.40 -0.40 35.07
CA ILE A 92 11.45 -1.36 34.48
C ILE A 92 11.19 -2.51 35.46
N ALA A 93 12.24 -3.13 35.99
CA ALA A 93 12.11 -4.23 36.94
C ALA A 93 11.42 -3.83 38.26
N THR A 94 11.51 -2.55 38.64
CA THR A 94 10.86 -2.02 39.85
C THR A 94 9.40 -1.63 39.61
N LEU A 95 9.09 -1.07 38.43
CA LEU A 95 7.78 -0.52 38.09
C LEU A 95 6.81 -1.56 37.53
N GLU A 96 7.32 -2.60 36.86
CA GLU A 96 6.49 -3.62 36.24
C GLU A 96 6.30 -4.83 37.14
N CYS A 97 5.06 -5.28 37.28
CA CYS A 97 4.71 -6.45 38.09
C CYS A 97 4.81 -7.78 37.33
N ARG A 98 5.45 -7.80 36.16
CA ARG A 98 5.53 -8.98 35.28
C ARG A 98 6.79 -8.93 34.43
N ASP A 99 7.20 -10.11 33.97
CA ASP A 99 8.24 -10.22 32.95
C ASP A 99 7.71 -9.79 31.58
N ARG A 100 8.56 -9.12 30.79
CA ARG A 100 8.24 -8.70 29.42
C ARG A 100 8.32 -9.83 28.38
N GLY A 101 8.78 -11.02 28.79
CA GLY A 101 8.95 -12.16 27.89
C GLY A 101 9.86 -11.83 26.71
N ILE A 102 9.39 -12.07 25.49
CA ILE A 102 10.16 -11.77 24.26
C ILE A 102 10.19 -10.28 23.90
N TYR A 103 9.34 -9.44 24.50
CA TYR A 103 9.23 -8.03 24.11
C TYR A 103 10.55 -7.28 24.35
N ALA A 104 11.04 -6.60 23.32
CA ALA A 104 12.36 -5.95 23.25
C ALA A 104 13.57 -6.91 23.20
N GLY A 105 13.34 -8.22 23.13
CA GLY A 105 14.36 -9.24 22.89
C GLY A 105 14.75 -9.36 21.42
N ALA A 106 15.33 -10.50 21.04
CA ALA A 106 15.76 -10.78 19.67
C ALA A 106 14.89 -11.87 19.00
N ILE A 107 14.53 -11.66 17.74
CA ILE A 107 13.86 -12.64 16.88
C ILE A 107 14.57 -12.69 15.52
N GLY A 108 14.83 -13.87 14.99
CA GLY A 108 15.60 -13.99 13.74
C GLY A 108 16.00 -15.41 13.39
N PHE A 109 16.98 -15.53 12.51
CA PHE A 109 17.52 -16.81 12.06
C PHE A 109 19.04 -16.83 12.20
N MET A 110 19.58 -18.05 12.24
CA MET A 110 21.01 -18.33 12.26
C MET A 110 21.27 -19.60 11.45
N ALA A 111 22.14 -19.51 10.45
CA ALA A 111 22.55 -20.62 9.60
C ALA A 111 24.04 -20.93 9.81
N PRO A 112 24.43 -22.22 9.85
CA PRO A 112 25.84 -22.59 9.91
C PRO A 112 26.56 -22.20 8.63
N THR A 113 27.85 -21.88 8.73
CA THR A 113 28.73 -21.66 7.57
C THR A 113 30.00 -22.50 7.70
N ASP A 114 30.64 -22.77 6.56
CA ASP A 114 31.92 -23.50 6.51
C ASP A 114 33.08 -22.70 7.15
N GLY A 115 32.91 -21.39 7.33
CA GLY A 115 33.92 -20.48 7.89
C GLY A 115 33.89 -20.34 9.41
N GLY A 116 33.05 -21.12 10.11
CA GLY A 116 32.96 -21.14 11.58
C GLY A 116 32.19 -19.98 12.22
N ARG A 117 31.85 -18.92 11.48
CA ARG A 117 30.93 -17.86 11.93
C ARG A 117 29.56 -18.04 11.27
N PRO A 118 28.45 -18.11 12.02
CA PRO A 118 27.14 -18.30 11.42
C PRO A 118 26.71 -17.07 10.60
N ASP A 119 25.92 -17.31 9.56
CA ASP A 119 25.16 -16.26 8.89
C ASP A 119 23.88 -16.03 9.68
N ALA A 120 23.70 -14.84 10.24
CA ALA A 120 22.64 -14.59 11.20
C ALA A 120 22.04 -13.19 11.04
N SER A 121 20.72 -13.14 11.07
CA SER A 121 19.97 -11.88 10.99
C SER A 121 18.90 -11.88 12.06
N PHE A 122 18.93 -10.83 12.89
CA PHE A 122 18.01 -10.65 14.01
C PHE A 122 17.38 -9.27 13.97
N SER A 123 16.12 -9.23 14.37
CA SER A 123 15.35 -8.02 14.62
C SER A 123 15.02 -7.92 16.10
N VAL A 124 14.77 -6.69 16.56
CA VAL A 124 14.18 -6.47 17.88
C VAL A 124 12.74 -7.01 17.84
N ALA A 125 12.39 -7.86 18.79
CA ALA A 125 11.02 -8.34 18.99
C ALA A 125 10.16 -7.21 19.60
N ILE A 126 9.89 -6.20 18.77
CA ILE A 126 9.06 -5.04 19.09
C ILE A 126 7.85 -5.04 18.18
N ARG A 127 6.67 -4.74 18.73
CA ARG A 127 5.39 -4.87 18.03
C ARG A 127 5.12 -6.31 17.56
N THR A 128 5.55 -7.29 18.35
CA THR A 128 5.30 -8.72 18.13
C THR A 128 4.12 -9.17 18.99
N VAL A 129 3.24 -10.00 18.41
CA VAL A 129 2.18 -10.68 19.16
C VAL A 129 2.67 -12.07 19.55
N THR A 130 2.68 -12.38 20.84
CA THR A 130 2.90 -13.75 21.36
C THR A 130 1.54 -14.38 21.57
N VAL A 131 1.30 -15.54 20.94
CA VAL A 131 0.01 -16.25 21.07
C VAL A 131 0.24 -17.54 21.82
N ASP A 132 -0.44 -17.69 22.94
CA ASP A 132 -0.63 -18.98 23.58
C ASP A 132 -1.72 -19.74 22.81
N SER A 133 -1.33 -20.81 22.12
CA SER A 133 -2.24 -21.60 21.30
C SER A 133 -3.17 -22.50 22.12
N GLU A 134 -2.82 -22.82 23.37
CA GLU A 134 -3.64 -23.66 24.24
C GLU A 134 -4.75 -22.84 24.90
N GLU A 135 -4.40 -21.67 25.43
CA GLU A 135 -5.34 -20.75 26.10
C GLU A 135 -6.06 -19.80 25.11
N GLY A 136 -5.54 -19.66 23.89
CA GLY A 136 -6.06 -18.74 22.88
C GLY A 136 -5.85 -17.26 23.22
N ILE A 137 -4.87 -16.94 24.07
CA ILE A 137 -4.57 -15.58 24.54
C ILE A 137 -3.39 -15.03 23.73
N GLY A 138 -3.58 -13.85 23.14
CA GLY A 138 -2.54 -13.09 22.46
C GLY A 138 -2.06 -11.91 23.29
N GLU A 139 -0.76 -11.79 23.53
CA GLU A 139 -0.13 -10.63 24.17
C GLU A 139 0.63 -9.78 23.15
N TYR A 140 0.47 -8.46 23.24
CA TYR A 140 1.16 -7.49 22.39
C TYR A 140 1.82 -6.40 23.24
N GLY A 141 3.16 -6.33 23.19
CA GLY A 141 3.94 -5.30 23.86
C GLY A 141 3.94 -3.99 23.07
N VAL A 142 3.52 -2.89 23.73
CA VAL A 142 3.51 -1.55 23.15
C VAL A 142 3.92 -0.50 24.17
N GLY A 143 4.59 0.54 23.69
CA GLY A 143 5.03 1.66 24.50
C GLY A 143 5.34 2.89 23.67
N ALA A 144 5.77 3.94 24.35
CA ALA A 144 6.23 5.20 23.79
C ALA A 144 7.55 5.62 24.47
N GLY A 145 8.33 6.46 23.78
CA GLY A 145 9.59 6.98 24.32
C GLY A 145 9.30 8.14 25.25
N ILE A 146 9.47 7.95 26.56
CA ILE A 146 9.22 9.01 27.54
C ILE A 146 10.49 9.84 27.74
N THR A 147 10.38 11.13 27.45
CA THR A 147 11.41 12.14 27.71
C THR A 147 10.96 13.12 28.79
N ASP A 148 11.85 14.02 29.22
CA ASP A 148 11.54 15.11 30.15
C ASP A 148 10.50 16.11 29.61
N THR A 149 10.34 16.17 28.29
CA THR A 149 9.34 17.03 27.61
C THR A 149 8.04 16.29 27.27
N SER A 150 7.95 15.00 27.56
CA SER A 150 6.79 14.17 27.22
C SER A 150 5.55 14.55 28.04
N VAL A 151 4.40 14.51 27.39
CA VAL A 151 3.09 14.73 28.04
C VAL A 151 2.36 13.39 28.13
N SER A 152 1.98 12.98 29.34
CA SER A 152 1.44 11.62 29.60
C SER A 152 0.29 11.22 28.67
N ARG A 153 -0.62 12.15 28.37
CA ARG A 153 -1.74 11.89 27.45
C ARG A 153 -1.26 11.65 26.01
N GLY A 154 -0.30 12.44 25.54
CA GLY A 154 0.26 12.30 24.19
C GLY A 154 0.99 10.97 24.00
N GLU A 155 1.80 10.57 24.98
CA GLU A 155 2.51 9.29 24.95
C GLU A 155 1.55 8.09 24.96
N TYR A 156 0.46 8.19 25.70
CA TYR A 156 -0.58 7.17 25.72
C TYR A 156 -1.35 7.08 24.38
N GLU A 157 -1.68 8.23 23.79
CA GLU A 157 -2.31 8.30 22.45
C GLU A 157 -1.37 7.73 21.35
N GLU A 158 -0.06 7.98 21.47
CA GLU A 158 0.95 7.40 20.58
C GLU A 158 1.04 5.87 20.73
N ALA A 159 1.10 5.38 21.97
CA ALA A 159 1.11 3.94 22.25
C ALA A 159 -0.15 3.27 21.69
N GLN A 160 -1.34 3.86 21.88
CA GLN A 160 -2.58 3.36 21.27
C GLN A 160 -2.54 3.39 19.73
N SER A 161 -1.94 4.43 19.14
CA SER A 161 -1.84 4.50 17.68
C SER A 161 -1.03 3.32 17.11
N LYS A 162 -0.03 2.83 17.85
CA LYS A 162 0.75 1.64 17.49
C LYS A 162 -0.01 0.32 17.63
N THR A 163 -1.12 0.27 18.38
CA THR A 163 -1.97 -0.94 18.48
C THR A 163 -3.02 -1.04 17.38
N ARG A 164 -3.26 0.02 16.61
CA ARG A 164 -4.36 0.08 15.63
C ARG A 164 -4.35 -1.04 14.59
N PHE A 165 -3.19 -1.58 14.24
CA PHE A 165 -3.11 -2.69 13.29
C PHE A 165 -3.74 -3.99 13.82
N LEU A 166 -3.82 -4.18 15.15
CA LEU A 166 -4.48 -5.34 15.77
C LEU A 166 -6.01 -5.31 15.58
N VAL A 167 -6.58 -4.11 15.52
CA VAL A 167 -8.05 -3.91 15.44
C VAL A 167 -8.51 -3.54 14.03
N GLN A 168 -7.62 -3.00 13.18
CA GLN A 168 -7.93 -2.73 11.79
C GLN A 168 -8.02 -4.05 11.02
N ARG A 169 -9.25 -4.55 10.86
CA ARG A 169 -9.54 -5.56 9.84
C ARG A 169 -9.32 -4.94 8.46
N ARG A 170 -8.14 -5.16 7.88
CA ARG A 170 -7.97 -4.98 6.44
C ARG A 170 -8.70 -6.15 5.76
N PRO A 171 -9.55 -5.89 4.77
CA PRO A 171 -10.16 -6.97 4.01
C PRO A 171 -9.04 -7.85 3.43
N GLU A 172 -9.20 -9.17 3.49
CA GLU A 172 -8.44 -10.04 2.61
C GLU A 172 -8.74 -9.59 1.19
N MET A 173 -7.69 -9.13 0.51
CA MET A 173 -7.80 -8.57 -0.83
C MET A 173 -6.61 -8.99 -1.65
N SER A 174 -6.86 -9.09 -2.95
CA SER A 174 -5.86 -9.23 -3.99
C SER A 174 -5.82 -7.94 -4.80
N LEU A 175 -4.70 -7.70 -5.47
CA LEU A 175 -4.62 -6.72 -6.52
C LEU A 175 -5.05 -7.38 -7.82
N PHE A 176 -5.75 -6.67 -8.69
CA PHE A 176 -6.15 -7.25 -9.97
C PHE A 176 -6.08 -6.24 -11.10
N GLU A 177 -5.86 -6.78 -12.29
CA GLU A 177 -5.93 -6.08 -13.56
C GLU A 177 -6.92 -6.76 -14.49
N THR A 178 -7.43 -6.00 -15.45
CA THR A 178 -8.22 -6.57 -16.55
C THR A 178 -7.75 -5.88 -17.81
N ILE A 179 -7.16 -6.68 -18.69
CA ILE A 179 -6.41 -6.23 -19.87
C ILE A 179 -7.14 -6.75 -21.10
N ARG A 180 -7.26 -5.91 -22.13
CA ARG A 180 -7.73 -6.38 -23.44
C ARG A 180 -6.57 -7.07 -24.15
N TRP A 181 -6.80 -8.27 -24.63
CA TRP A 181 -5.90 -8.98 -25.54
C TRP A 181 -6.60 -9.22 -26.88
N GLU A 182 -5.87 -9.09 -27.97
CA GLU A 182 -6.33 -9.43 -29.32
C GLU A 182 -5.23 -10.24 -30.01
N ASP A 183 -5.60 -11.19 -30.86
CA ASP A 183 -4.64 -12.06 -31.57
C ASP A 183 -3.76 -11.31 -32.57
N ASP A 184 -4.24 -10.19 -33.12
CA ASP A 184 -3.51 -9.35 -34.08
C ASP A 184 -2.72 -8.19 -33.45
N HIS A 185 -2.92 -7.92 -32.15
CA HIS A 185 -2.32 -6.80 -31.44
C HIS A 185 -1.54 -7.20 -30.17
N GLY A 186 -1.95 -8.29 -29.51
CA GLY A 186 -1.50 -8.66 -28.17
C GLY A 186 -2.20 -7.85 -27.07
N PHE A 187 -1.52 -7.72 -25.92
CA PHE A 187 -2.04 -7.00 -24.76
C PHE A 187 -2.03 -5.47 -24.95
N TRP A 188 -3.20 -4.86 -24.86
CA TRP A 188 -3.33 -3.40 -24.91
C TRP A 188 -2.75 -2.74 -23.66
N TRP A 189 -1.77 -1.85 -23.85
CA TRP A 189 -1.10 -1.07 -22.80
C TRP A 189 -0.54 -1.91 -21.63
N LEU A 190 0.03 -3.08 -21.92
CA LEU A 190 0.56 -4.00 -20.91
C LEU A 190 1.48 -3.30 -19.90
N ASP A 191 2.45 -2.52 -20.36
CA ASP A 191 3.39 -1.78 -19.48
C ASP A 191 2.68 -0.86 -18.48
N ARG A 192 1.56 -0.24 -18.86
CA ARG A 192 0.79 0.64 -17.97
C ARG A 192 0.02 -0.16 -16.92
N HIS A 193 -0.51 -1.32 -17.32
CA HIS A 193 -1.16 -2.26 -16.41
C HIS A 193 -0.16 -2.84 -15.40
N LEU A 194 1.00 -3.33 -15.88
CA LEU A 194 2.08 -3.88 -15.04
C LEU A 194 2.62 -2.83 -14.07
N ARG A 195 2.86 -1.60 -14.53
CA ARG A 195 3.27 -0.49 -13.64
C ARG A 195 2.23 -0.23 -12.56
N ARG A 196 0.95 -0.15 -12.90
CA ARG A 196 -0.11 0.14 -11.90
C ARG A 196 -0.24 -0.94 -10.83
N ILE A 197 -0.19 -2.22 -11.22
CA ILE A 197 -0.25 -3.32 -10.25
C ILE A 197 1.07 -3.44 -9.46
N GLY A 198 2.22 -3.14 -10.07
CA GLY A 198 3.52 -3.06 -9.39
C GLY A 198 3.56 -1.95 -8.33
N ASP A 199 3.14 -0.73 -8.69
CA ASP A 199 3.03 0.40 -7.76
C ASP A 199 2.07 0.09 -6.61
N SER A 200 0.94 -0.55 -6.91
CA SER A 200 -0.02 -1.00 -5.89
C SER A 200 0.58 -2.09 -5.00
N SER A 201 1.36 -3.02 -5.57
CA SER A 201 2.05 -4.07 -4.82
C SER A 201 3.05 -3.46 -3.86
N ALA A 202 3.88 -2.52 -4.32
CA ALA A 202 4.82 -1.78 -3.48
C ALA A 202 4.09 -1.00 -2.36
N TYR A 203 2.96 -0.36 -2.68
CA TYR A 203 2.17 0.40 -1.70
C TYR A 203 1.63 -0.48 -0.56
N PHE A 204 1.10 -1.67 -0.88
CA PHE A 204 0.49 -2.58 0.11
C PHE A 204 1.46 -3.64 0.67
N GLY A 205 2.70 -3.69 0.21
CA GLY A 205 3.69 -4.69 0.62
C GLY A 205 3.38 -6.09 0.09
N PHE A 206 2.83 -6.19 -1.12
CA PHE A 206 2.63 -7.46 -1.82
C PHE A 206 3.94 -7.86 -2.48
N ARG A 207 4.26 -9.16 -2.49
CA ARG A 207 5.34 -9.67 -3.35
C ARG A 207 4.89 -9.55 -4.80
N PHE A 208 5.75 -9.03 -5.65
CA PHE A 208 5.46 -8.83 -7.06
C PHE A 208 6.71 -9.15 -7.87
N ASP A 209 6.58 -10.11 -8.78
CA ASP A 209 7.60 -10.45 -9.76
C ASP A 209 7.00 -10.24 -11.16
N GLU A 210 7.47 -9.20 -11.84
CA GLU A 210 6.92 -8.81 -13.15
C GLU A 210 7.13 -9.90 -14.20
N GLY A 211 8.25 -10.63 -14.13
CA GLY A 211 8.56 -11.75 -15.04
C GLY A 211 7.53 -12.88 -14.92
N SER A 212 7.28 -13.37 -13.70
CA SER A 212 6.26 -14.40 -13.45
C SER A 212 4.86 -13.98 -13.90
N VAL A 213 4.52 -12.70 -13.76
CA VAL A 213 3.23 -12.16 -14.23
C VAL A 213 3.16 -12.16 -15.75
N HIS A 214 4.21 -11.74 -16.42
CA HIS A 214 4.30 -11.73 -17.88
C HIS A 214 4.15 -13.15 -18.44
N ASP A 215 4.90 -14.11 -17.90
CA ASP A 215 4.86 -15.51 -18.34
C ASP A 215 3.45 -16.11 -18.16
N ALA A 216 2.79 -15.84 -17.03
CA ALA A 216 1.43 -16.31 -16.76
C ALA A 216 0.39 -15.70 -17.72
N LEU A 217 0.56 -14.44 -18.13
CA LEU A 217 -0.31 -13.79 -19.12
C LEU A 217 -0.15 -14.42 -20.50
N GLU A 218 1.07 -14.62 -20.97
CA GLU A 218 1.37 -15.24 -22.26
C GLU A 218 0.87 -16.70 -22.31
N GLU A 219 1.05 -17.46 -21.23
CA GLU A 219 0.52 -18.82 -21.13
C GLU A 219 -1.01 -18.84 -21.26
N ALA A 220 -1.70 -17.90 -20.61
CA ALA A 220 -3.16 -17.87 -20.57
C ALA A 220 -3.81 -17.57 -21.92
N VAL A 221 -3.15 -16.80 -22.79
CA VAL A 221 -3.68 -16.42 -24.12
C VAL A 221 -3.16 -17.31 -25.25
N ASN A 222 -2.28 -18.26 -24.95
CA ASN A 222 -1.68 -19.12 -25.96
C ASN A 222 -2.74 -19.93 -26.72
N GLY A 223 -2.75 -19.80 -28.05
CA GLY A 223 -3.69 -20.50 -28.94
C GLY A 223 -5.11 -19.91 -28.98
N MET A 224 -5.34 -18.77 -28.34
CA MET A 224 -6.61 -18.04 -28.43
C MET A 224 -6.72 -17.28 -29.76
N ASN A 225 -7.94 -16.89 -30.14
CA ASN A 225 -8.21 -16.11 -31.36
C ASN A 225 -9.30 -15.07 -31.08
N GLY A 226 -9.24 -13.92 -31.74
CA GLY A 226 -10.14 -12.80 -31.49
C GLY A 226 -9.80 -12.03 -30.21
N ALA A 227 -10.77 -11.27 -29.70
CA ALA A 227 -10.55 -10.33 -28.61
C ALA A 227 -11.07 -10.87 -27.26
N HIS A 228 -10.25 -10.77 -26.23
CA HIS A 228 -10.54 -11.30 -24.90
C HIS A 228 -10.25 -10.31 -23.78
N ALA A 229 -11.02 -10.42 -22.69
CA ALA A 229 -10.69 -9.76 -21.42
C ALA A 229 -9.87 -10.73 -20.58
N VAL A 230 -8.62 -10.38 -20.30
CA VAL A 230 -7.70 -11.17 -19.49
C VAL A 230 -7.64 -10.57 -18.10
N ARG A 231 -8.14 -11.28 -17.10
CA ARG A 231 -8.12 -10.89 -15.69
C ARG A 231 -6.89 -11.47 -15.02
N LEU A 232 -6.00 -10.59 -14.58
CA LEU A 232 -4.83 -10.92 -13.77
C LEU A 232 -5.14 -10.61 -12.31
N GLU A 233 -4.82 -11.51 -11.39
CA GLU A 233 -4.94 -11.30 -9.95
C GLU A 233 -3.63 -11.71 -9.23
N VAL A 234 -3.18 -10.87 -8.29
CA VAL A 234 -1.97 -11.08 -7.48
C VAL A 234 -2.34 -10.99 -6.00
N ASP A 235 -2.06 -12.07 -5.26
CA ASP A 235 -2.24 -12.10 -3.81
C ASP A 235 -1.03 -11.52 -3.06
N ARG A 236 -1.15 -11.38 -1.73
CA ARG A 236 -0.10 -10.76 -0.89
C ARG A 236 1.23 -11.53 -0.89
N LEU A 237 1.20 -12.83 -1.17
CA LEU A 237 2.39 -13.69 -1.23
C LEU A 237 3.00 -13.72 -2.64
N GLY A 238 2.41 -13.02 -3.60
CA GLY A 238 2.86 -12.97 -4.98
C GLY A 238 2.35 -14.13 -5.83
N ARG A 239 1.32 -14.86 -5.38
CA ARG A 239 0.66 -15.85 -6.23
C ARG A 239 -0.09 -15.11 -7.33
N VAL A 240 0.16 -15.54 -8.57
CA VAL A 240 -0.49 -15.03 -9.77
C VAL A 240 -1.59 -15.98 -10.20
N VAL A 241 -2.77 -15.45 -10.49
CA VAL A 241 -3.88 -16.15 -11.12
C VAL A 241 -4.31 -15.36 -12.35
N VAL A 242 -4.41 -16.03 -13.49
CA VAL A 242 -4.89 -15.42 -14.74
C VAL A 242 -6.13 -16.17 -15.21
N GLU A 243 -7.21 -15.43 -15.44
CA GLU A 243 -8.46 -15.93 -16.00
C GLU A 243 -8.76 -15.19 -17.30
N VAL A 244 -9.14 -15.93 -18.34
CA VAL A 244 -9.55 -15.32 -19.61
C VAL A 244 -11.05 -15.47 -19.78
N ASP A 245 -11.73 -14.34 -20.01
CA ASP A 245 -13.14 -14.37 -20.38
C ASP A 245 -13.28 -14.92 -21.81
N VAL A 246 -13.96 -16.05 -21.93
CA VAL A 246 -14.18 -16.78 -23.19
C VAL A 246 -15.27 -16.10 -24.04
N VAL A 247 -16.01 -15.13 -23.48
CA VAL A 247 -16.92 -14.29 -24.27
C VAL A 247 -16.11 -13.36 -25.16
N ASN A 248 -16.14 -13.62 -26.47
CA ASN A 248 -15.44 -12.81 -27.47
C ASN A 248 -15.88 -11.34 -27.34
N LEU A 249 -14.93 -10.48 -26.98
CA LEU A 249 -15.17 -9.06 -26.88
C LEU A 249 -15.48 -8.51 -28.27
N GLY A 250 -16.57 -7.75 -28.38
CA GLY A 250 -16.78 -6.92 -29.56
C GLY A 250 -15.59 -5.97 -29.80
N PRO A 251 -15.48 -5.39 -31.00
CA PRO A 251 -14.38 -4.51 -31.34
C PRO A 251 -14.39 -3.31 -30.40
N ALA A 252 -13.24 -3.02 -29.79
CA ALA A 252 -13.10 -1.82 -28.98
C ALA A 252 -13.28 -0.56 -29.84
N ARG A 253 -13.68 0.52 -29.17
CA ARG A 253 -13.86 1.84 -29.76
C ARG A 253 -12.98 2.81 -29.01
N TRP A 254 -11.95 3.30 -29.69
CA TRP A 254 -10.94 4.17 -29.12
C TRP A 254 -11.23 5.62 -29.48
N TRP A 255 -10.74 6.55 -28.66
CA TRP A 255 -10.81 7.98 -28.95
C TRP A 255 -10.27 8.28 -30.37
N PRO A 256 -10.90 9.18 -31.14
CA PRO A 256 -12.06 10.03 -30.81
C PRO A 256 -13.43 9.42 -31.20
N ASN A 257 -13.51 8.11 -31.43
CA ASN A 257 -14.70 7.46 -32.00
C ASN A 257 -15.40 6.60 -30.94
N PRO A 258 -16.27 7.18 -30.08
CA PRO A 258 -16.95 6.45 -29.02
C PRO A 258 -17.89 5.36 -29.57
N GLY A 259 -18.15 4.34 -28.76
CA GLY A 259 -19.24 3.41 -29.00
C GLY A 259 -20.59 4.13 -29.12
N GLN A 260 -21.36 3.77 -30.15
CA GLN A 260 -22.65 4.39 -30.49
C GLN A 260 -23.81 3.91 -29.62
N ASP A 261 -23.68 2.75 -28.97
CA ASP A 261 -24.66 2.22 -28.03
C ASP A 261 -24.36 2.78 -26.63
N PRO A 262 -25.17 3.73 -26.11
CA PRO A 262 -24.88 4.38 -24.85
C PRO A 262 -25.14 3.45 -23.68
N VAL A 263 -24.18 3.39 -22.77
CA VAL A 263 -24.32 2.70 -21.48
C VAL A 263 -25.30 3.49 -20.61
N THR A 264 -26.34 2.82 -20.13
CA THR A 264 -27.29 3.40 -19.18
C THR A 264 -26.68 3.53 -17.80
N CYS A 265 -26.82 4.72 -17.19
CA CYS A 265 -26.27 4.98 -15.86
C CYS A 265 -27.27 5.62 -14.92
N ALA A 266 -27.17 5.30 -13.63
CA ALA A 266 -27.78 6.04 -12.52
C ALA A 266 -26.69 6.75 -11.69
N ILE A 267 -27.08 7.72 -10.88
CA ILE A 267 -26.20 8.34 -9.89
C ILE A 267 -26.59 7.81 -8.52
N ASP A 268 -25.64 7.21 -7.79
CA ASP A 268 -25.87 6.88 -6.39
C ASP A 268 -25.54 8.08 -5.50
N PRO A 269 -26.51 8.65 -4.74
CA PRO A 269 -26.28 9.82 -3.92
C PRO A 269 -25.49 9.50 -2.64
N THR A 270 -25.29 8.23 -2.31
CA THR A 270 -24.49 7.82 -1.16
C THR A 270 -23.03 8.12 -1.44
N ALA A 271 -22.47 9.05 -0.66
CA ALA A 271 -21.08 9.46 -0.82
C ALA A 271 -20.09 8.29 -0.68
N ILE A 272 -19.07 8.29 -1.52
CA ILE A 272 -17.86 7.48 -1.36
C ILE A 272 -16.72 8.34 -0.81
N SER A 273 -15.89 7.80 0.10
CA SER A 273 -14.81 8.58 0.70
C SER A 273 -13.74 8.92 -0.34
N SER A 274 -13.51 10.22 -0.55
CA SER A 274 -12.46 10.72 -1.44
C SER A 274 -11.04 10.35 -0.97
N THR A 275 -10.87 10.08 0.33
CA THR A 275 -9.58 9.78 0.96
C THR A 275 -9.33 8.29 1.19
N SER A 276 -10.28 7.43 0.79
CA SER A 276 -10.11 5.99 0.97
C SER A 276 -8.98 5.47 0.07
N ILE A 277 -7.96 4.87 0.68
CA ILE A 277 -6.79 4.35 -0.03
C ILE A 277 -7.18 3.33 -1.12
N TYR A 278 -8.30 2.60 -0.93
CA TYR A 278 -8.79 1.62 -1.89
C TYR A 278 -9.37 2.24 -3.18
N ARG A 279 -9.42 3.57 -3.31
CA ARG A 279 -9.81 4.27 -4.56
C ARG A 279 -8.67 4.40 -5.53
N PHE A 280 -7.44 4.49 -5.03
CA PHE A 280 -6.25 4.71 -5.86
C PHE A 280 -5.62 3.41 -6.35
N HIS A 281 -6.16 2.26 -5.93
CA HIS A 281 -5.63 0.94 -6.24
C HIS A 281 -6.73 -0.02 -6.66
N LYS A 282 -6.45 -0.83 -7.70
CA LYS A 282 -7.41 -1.78 -8.26
C LYS A 282 -7.36 -3.08 -7.44
N THR A 283 -8.23 -3.17 -6.44
CA THR A 283 -8.24 -4.27 -5.46
C THR A 283 -9.55 -5.05 -5.48
N THR A 284 -9.55 -6.31 -5.05
CA THR A 284 -10.78 -7.12 -4.90
C THR A 284 -11.68 -6.66 -3.76
N ALA A 285 -11.25 -5.68 -2.94
CA ALA A 285 -12.06 -5.01 -1.92
C ALA A 285 -13.11 -4.07 -2.57
N ARG A 286 -14.03 -4.65 -3.35
CA ARG A 286 -14.99 -3.93 -4.21
C ARG A 286 -16.38 -3.77 -3.61
N ARG A 287 -16.57 -4.08 -2.33
CA ARG A 287 -17.89 -4.01 -1.68
C ARG A 287 -18.64 -2.69 -1.95
N PRO A 288 -18.03 -1.49 -1.84
CA PRO A 288 -18.73 -0.24 -2.14
C PRO A 288 -19.25 -0.14 -3.58
N TYR A 289 -18.55 -0.74 -4.56
CA TYR A 289 -18.99 -0.78 -5.95
C TYR A 289 -20.08 -1.85 -6.15
N ASN A 290 -19.87 -3.04 -5.60
CA ASN A 290 -20.79 -4.17 -5.77
C ASN A 290 -22.15 -3.92 -5.10
N ASP A 291 -22.15 -3.27 -3.93
CA ASP A 291 -23.38 -2.92 -3.23
C ASP A 291 -24.20 -1.90 -4.04
N ARG A 292 -23.54 -0.96 -4.74
CA ARG A 292 -24.20 0.02 -5.63
C ARG A 292 -24.72 -0.63 -6.91
N ALA A 293 -23.90 -1.43 -7.59
CA ALA A 293 -24.34 -2.16 -8.77
C ALA A 293 -25.54 -3.08 -8.50
N ARG A 294 -25.67 -3.62 -7.27
CA ARG A 294 -26.84 -4.39 -6.85
C ARG A 294 -28.05 -3.54 -6.48
N ALA A 295 -27.83 -2.32 -5.98
CA ALA A 295 -28.89 -1.41 -5.59
C ALA A 295 -29.56 -0.72 -6.79
N HIS A 296 -28.86 -0.63 -7.92
CA HIS A 296 -29.34 -0.07 -9.19
C HIS A 296 -29.21 -1.13 -10.30
N ASP A 297 -29.99 -2.21 -10.20
CA ASP A 297 -29.98 -3.32 -11.17
C ASP A 297 -30.77 -3.01 -12.46
N ASP A 298 -31.36 -1.82 -12.54
CA ASP A 298 -32.11 -1.27 -13.67
C ASP A 298 -31.22 -0.53 -14.69
N VAL A 299 -29.94 -0.29 -14.36
CA VAL A 299 -28.95 0.37 -15.21
C VAL A 299 -27.71 -0.50 -15.40
N GLU A 300 -26.92 -0.20 -16.43
CA GLU A 300 -25.70 -0.95 -16.75
C GLU A 300 -24.49 -0.56 -15.89
N ASP A 301 -24.41 0.69 -15.41
CA ASP A 301 -23.39 1.13 -14.45
C ASP A 301 -23.92 2.28 -13.58
N VAL A 302 -23.24 2.56 -12.47
CA VAL A 302 -23.62 3.54 -11.47
C VAL A 302 -22.50 4.54 -11.28
N LEU A 303 -22.79 5.82 -11.52
CA LEU A 303 -21.90 6.92 -11.22
C LEU A 303 -21.90 7.18 -9.70
N MET A 304 -20.73 7.46 -9.15
CA MET A 304 -20.56 7.72 -7.73
C MET A 304 -20.11 9.15 -7.46
N VAL A 305 -20.52 9.67 -6.31
CA VAL A 305 -20.13 10.99 -5.81
C VAL A 305 -19.39 10.86 -4.49
N ASN A 306 -18.52 11.82 -4.18
CA ASN A 306 -17.83 11.87 -2.90
C ASN A 306 -18.57 12.73 -1.86
N GLU A 307 -18.00 12.85 -0.67
CA GLU A 307 -18.59 13.63 0.44
C GLU A 307 -18.70 15.14 0.17
N ARG A 308 -18.10 15.64 -0.91
CA ARG A 308 -18.16 17.04 -1.36
C ARG A 308 -19.15 17.26 -2.50
N GLY A 309 -19.88 16.22 -2.92
CA GLY A 309 -20.78 16.28 -4.07
C GLY A 309 -20.07 16.26 -5.43
N GLU A 310 -18.79 15.92 -5.45
CA GLU A 310 -18.02 15.79 -6.70
C GLU A 310 -18.18 14.37 -7.23
N LEU A 311 -18.31 14.25 -8.55
CA LEU A 311 -18.24 13.01 -9.29
C LEU A 311 -16.86 12.36 -9.11
N THR A 312 -16.82 11.03 -9.01
CA THR A 312 -15.56 10.28 -8.88
C THR A 312 -15.31 9.40 -10.10
N GLU A 313 -16.01 8.28 -10.18
CA GLU A 313 -15.96 7.29 -11.23
C GLU A 313 -17.27 6.48 -11.25
N ALA A 314 -17.41 5.57 -12.21
CA ALA A 314 -18.47 4.57 -12.22
C ALA A 314 -18.01 3.27 -11.53
N THR A 315 -18.88 2.29 -11.35
CA THR A 315 -18.51 1.03 -10.69
C THR A 315 -17.49 0.22 -11.49
N THR A 316 -17.49 0.35 -12.83
CA THR A 316 -16.55 -0.36 -13.71
C THR A 316 -15.70 0.53 -14.62
N TYR A 317 -15.99 1.82 -14.72
CA TYR A 317 -15.30 2.77 -15.61
C TYR A 317 -14.84 4.03 -14.88
N ASN A 318 -13.83 4.70 -15.43
CA ASN A 318 -13.66 6.14 -15.18
C ASN A 318 -14.66 6.94 -16.03
N VAL A 319 -14.95 8.17 -15.62
CA VAL A 319 -15.94 9.03 -16.28
C VAL A 319 -15.24 10.18 -16.99
N ALA A 320 -15.76 10.54 -18.16
CA ALA A 320 -15.43 11.77 -18.88
C ALA A 320 -16.71 12.55 -19.17
N VAL A 321 -16.68 13.86 -19.06
CA VAL A 321 -17.81 14.75 -19.32
C VAL A 321 -17.36 15.81 -20.33
N GLN A 322 -18.19 16.09 -21.32
CA GLN A 322 -17.93 17.17 -22.27
C GLN A 322 -18.62 18.45 -21.81
N CYS A 323 -17.83 19.48 -21.55
CA CYS A 323 -18.32 20.80 -21.14
C CYS A 323 -17.66 21.87 -22.03
N ALA A 324 -18.47 22.71 -22.68
CA ALA A 324 -17.99 23.80 -23.52
C ALA A 324 -16.97 23.36 -24.61
N GLY A 325 -17.17 22.16 -25.16
CA GLY A 325 -16.31 21.58 -26.21
C GLY A 325 -15.04 20.88 -25.72
N ALA A 326 -14.71 20.92 -24.42
CA ALA A 326 -13.59 20.19 -23.83
C ALA A 326 -14.07 18.93 -23.10
N TRP A 327 -13.27 17.86 -23.16
CA TRP A 327 -13.50 16.66 -22.36
C TRP A 327 -12.72 16.73 -21.05
N ILE A 328 -13.45 16.65 -19.94
CA ILE A 328 -12.91 16.69 -18.58
C ILE A 328 -13.20 15.39 -17.83
N THR A 329 -12.35 15.05 -16.87
CA THR A 329 -12.51 13.89 -15.97
C THR A 329 -12.24 14.30 -14.53
N PRO A 330 -12.89 13.70 -13.52
CA PRO A 330 -12.62 14.03 -12.13
C PRO A 330 -11.14 13.81 -11.77
N PRO A 331 -10.48 14.73 -11.04
CA PRO A 331 -9.10 14.55 -10.60
C PRO A 331 -9.01 13.41 -9.60
N LEU A 332 -7.82 12.83 -9.43
CA LEU A 332 -7.61 11.80 -8.39
C LEU A 332 -7.99 12.29 -6.99
N ALA A 333 -7.87 13.59 -6.70
CA ALA A 333 -8.29 14.19 -5.43
C ALA A 333 -9.81 14.03 -5.13
N SER A 334 -10.63 13.77 -6.15
CA SER A 334 -12.05 13.44 -5.97
C SER A 334 -12.28 12.00 -5.50
N GLY A 335 -11.28 11.12 -5.59
CA GLY A 335 -11.32 9.75 -5.06
C GLY A 335 -11.68 8.69 -6.08
N CYS A 336 -10.98 8.66 -7.22
CA CYS A 336 -11.17 7.70 -8.30
C CYS A 336 -9.90 6.92 -8.62
N LEU A 337 -10.06 5.80 -9.32
CA LEU A 337 -8.94 4.97 -9.78
C LEU A 337 -8.19 5.66 -10.92
N PRO A 338 -6.85 5.67 -10.94
CA PRO A 338 -6.08 6.06 -12.12
C PRO A 338 -6.23 4.97 -13.21
N GLY A 339 -7.32 5.04 -13.98
CA GLY A 339 -7.59 4.14 -15.10
C GLY A 339 -6.50 4.20 -16.16
N VAL A 340 -6.18 3.07 -16.79
CA VAL A 340 -5.19 3.01 -17.87
C VAL A 340 -5.64 3.86 -19.07
N LEU A 341 -6.87 3.65 -19.57
CA LEU A 341 -7.38 4.46 -20.69
C LEU A 341 -7.52 5.93 -20.29
N ARG A 342 -7.97 6.22 -19.06
CA ARG A 342 -8.02 7.59 -18.53
C ARG A 342 -6.66 8.27 -18.63
N GLN A 343 -5.59 7.61 -18.16
CA GLN A 343 -4.25 8.17 -18.18
C GLN A 343 -3.70 8.32 -19.61
N VAL A 344 -3.97 7.36 -20.50
CA VAL A 344 -3.58 7.46 -21.91
C VAL A 344 -4.16 8.72 -22.54
N LEU A 345 -5.44 9.00 -22.32
CA LEU A 345 -6.10 10.17 -22.91
C LEU A 345 -5.66 11.50 -22.28
N ILE A 346 -5.28 11.50 -21.01
CA ILE A 346 -4.66 12.67 -20.38
C ILE A 346 -3.28 12.93 -20.99
N ASP A 347 -2.45 11.89 -21.14
CA ASP A 347 -1.10 12.01 -21.71
C ASP A 347 -1.14 12.48 -23.18
N GLU A 348 -2.18 12.10 -23.93
CA GLU A 348 -2.42 12.53 -25.31
C GLU A 348 -3.07 13.93 -25.42
N GLY A 349 -3.44 14.56 -24.30
CA GLY A 349 -4.10 15.87 -24.27
C GLY A 349 -5.56 15.84 -24.72
N ALA A 350 -6.17 14.66 -24.81
CA ALA A 350 -7.57 14.47 -25.17
C ALA A 350 -8.52 14.63 -23.97
N LEU A 351 -8.00 14.53 -22.74
CA LEU A 351 -8.76 14.58 -21.50
C LEU A 351 -8.05 15.46 -20.47
N VAL A 352 -8.78 16.34 -19.80
CA VAL A 352 -8.23 17.25 -18.77
C VAL A 352 -8.83 16.93 -17.41
N GLU A 353 -8.03 16.98 -16.34
CA GLU A 353 -8.54 16.81 -14.98
C GLU A 353 -9.22 18.10 -14.50
N GLU A 354 -10.48 18.01 -14.11
CA GLU A 354 -11.24 19.12 -13.53
C GLU A 354 -12.28 18.58 -12.54
N VAL A 355 -12.59 19.33 -11.49
CA VAL A 355 -13.63 18.93 -10.53
C VAL A 355 -14.98 19.02 -11.21
N ILE A 356 -15.75 17.93 -11.14
CA ILE A 356 -17.08 17.82 -11.75
C ILE A 356 -18.06 17.56 -10.62
N THR A 357 -19.14 18.34 -10.54
CA THR A 357 -20.25 18.13 -9.60
C THR A 357 -21.42 17.44 -10.29
N VAL A 358 -22.41 16.98 -9.52
CA VAL A 358 -23.65 16.43 -10.08
C VAL A 358 -24.40 17.47 -10.92
N ASP A 359 -24.39 18.73 -10.49
CA ASP A 359 -25.08 19.82 -11.19
C ASP A 359 -24.45 20.08 -12.57
N ASP A 360 -23.13 19.89 -12.71
CA ASP A 360 -22.43 20.02 -14.00
C ASP A 360 -22.89 18.99 -15.03
N LEU A 361 -23.44 17.84 -14.58
CA LEU A 361 -23.98 16.82 -15.48
C LEU A 361 -25.28 17.24 -16.16
N GLU A 362 -26.05 18.16 -15.58
CA GLU A 362 -27.27 18.68 -16.21
C GLU A 362 -26.97 19.57 -17.42
N GLY A 363 -25.83 20.26 -17.38
CA GLY A 363 -25.35 21.16 -18.43
C GLY A 363 -24.36 20.53 -19.41
N ALA A 364 -24.00 19.25 -19.21
CA ALA A 364 -23.01 18.57 -20.02
C ALA A 364 -23.51 18.27 -21.44
N ASP A 365 -22.65 18.49 -22.43
CA ASP A 365 -22.93 18.17 -23.83
C ASP A 365 -23.00 16.65 -24.05
N SER A 366 -22.15 15.91 -23.34
CA SER A 366 -22.03 14.45 -23.47
C SER A 366 -21.35 13.83 -22.25
N LEU A 367 -21.69 12.56 -21.99
CA LEU A 367 -21.10 11.72 -20.95
C LEU A 367 -20.40 10.52 -21.59
N GLY A 368 -19.19 10.23 -21.13
CA GLY A 368 -18.35 9.14 -21.59
C GLY A 368 -17.88 8.24 -20.44
N LEU A 369 -17.73 6.95 -20.73
CA LEU A 369 -17.17 5.96 -19.83
C LEU A 369 -15.90 5.36 -20.44
N LEU A 370 -14.85 5.27 -19.62
CA LEU A 370 -13.50 4.89 -20.05
C LEU A 370 -13.06 3.58 -19.39
N SER A 371 -12.75 2.58 -20.22
CA SER A 371 -12.16 1.31 -19.79
C SER A 371 -11.10 0.86 -20.79
N SER A 372 -9.95 0.39 -20.30
CA SER A 372 -8.93 -0.21 -21.19
C SER A 372 -9.35 -1.55 -21.79
N VAL A 373 -10.47 -2.14 -21.34
CA VAL A 373 -11.02 -3.38 -21.89
C VAL A 373 -12.04 -3.11 -23.00
N ARG A 374 -12.95 -2.14 -22.76
CA ARG A 374 -14.12 -1.87 -23.60
C ARG A 374 -14.01 -0.58 -24.42
N GLY A 375 -12.94 0.18 -24.23
CA GLY A 375 -12.71 1.46 -24.88
C GLY A 375 -13.53 2.60 -24.30
N TRP A 376 -13.74 3.61 -25.14
CA TRP A 376 -14.60 4.75 -24.86
C TRP A 376 -16.05 4.41 -25.25
N LYS A 377 -16.95 4.52 -24.29
CA LYS A 377 -18.40 4.36 -24.50
C LYS A 377 -19.12 5.69 -24.25
N SER A 378 -20.12 5.99 -25.07
CA SER A 378 -21.10 7.01 -24.68
C SER A 378 -21.93 6.50 -23.50
N ALA A 379 -22.44 7.40 -22.67
CA ALA A 379 -23.32 7.06 -21.57
C ALA A 379 -24.52 8.00 -21.49
N ARG A 380 -25.61 7.48 -20.94
CA ARG A 380 -26.86 8.20 -20.75
C ARG A 380 -27.36 8.03 -19.33
N LEU A 381 -27.56 9.14 -18.65
CA LEU A 381 -28.16 9.17 -17.33
C LEU A 381 -29.67 8.87 -17.42
N ILE A 382 -30.12 7.87 -16.68
CA ILE A 382 -31.54 7.63 -16.44
C ILE A 382 -31.95 8.52 -15.27
N ARG A 383 -32.90 9.43 -15.51
CA ARG A 383 -33.51 10.22 -14.43
C ARG A 383 -34.42 9.31 -13.63
N GLN A 384 -34.08 9.07 -12.36
CA GLN A 384 -34.94 8.41 -11.38
C GLN A 384 -35.95 9.40 -10.79
#